data_AF-A0A2S9SUU7-F1
#
_entry.id   AF-A0A2S9SUU7-F1
#
_cell.length_a   1.000
_cell.length_b   1.000
_cell.length_c   1.000
_cell.angle_alpha   90.00
_cell.angle_beta   90.00
_cell.angle_gamma   90.00
#
_symmetry.space_group_name_H-M   'P 1'
#
loop_
_entity.id
_entity.type
_entity.pdbx_description
1 polymer ?
#
loop_
_entity_poly.entity_id
_entity_poly.type
_entity_poly.pdbx_seq_one_letter_code
_entity_poly.pdbx_strand_id
1 'polypeptide(L)'
;MKFEYVGYRPVISHHGITFKQGKDDKFIYLPYVYEILNALNHEYTANKNKYSNSINLNNSNIDKLYKVVETYFPDIEKSIEDKLKKYKEHLEEEREDIISRPHLSDIEKNIFLTNLDLMKNYRVNRAKNKIFYYFTIATIVEVIKEKRIKEIDIPYHNKFWHVLNTLQGVLSSEKISSNIKAVYLDTKLELKFTTSLS
;
A
#
# COMPACT_ATOMS: atom_id res chain seq x y z
N MET A 1 9.13 13.00 -5.33
CA MET A 1 7.64 12.98 -5.19
C MET A 1 7.12 13.14 -3.74
N LYS A 2 6.02 13.88 -3.50
CA LYS A 2 5.35 14.03 -2.18
C LYS A 2 4.11 13.12 -2.03
N PHE A 3 3.95 12.49 -0.87
CA PHE A 3 2.79 11.65 -0.51
C PHE A 3 2.04 12.24 0.68
N GLU A 4 0.72 12.12 0.69
CA GLU A 4 -0.13 12.66 1.75
C GLU A 4 -1.37 11.80 1.94
N TYR A 5 -1.90 11.73 3.17
CA TYR A 5 -3.13 11.01 3.46
C TYR A 5 -4.34 11.74 2.84
N VAL A 6 -5.20 11.01 2.13
CA VAL A 6 -6.38 11.60 1.48
C VAL A 6 -7.70 11.23 2.17
N GLY A 7 -7.88 9.96 2.59
CA GLY A 7 -9.12 9.53 3.28
C GLY A 7 -9.61 8.14 2.88
N TYR A 8 -10.92 7.91 2.89
CA TYR A 8 -11.55 6.65 2.46
C TYR A 8 -11.76 6.56 0.93
N ARG A 9 -12.12 5.39 0.41
CA ARG A 9 -12.47 5.28 -1.03
C ARG A 9 -13.80 6.01 -1.30
N PRO A 10 -13.86 6.93 -2.28
CA PRO A 10 -15.10 7.60 -2.61
C PRO A 10 -15.99 6.68 -3.46
N VAL A 11 -17.30 6.87 -3.31
CA VAL A 11 -18.36 6.29 -4.13
C VAL A 11 -19.10 7.48 -4.72
N ILE A 12 -19.07 7.60 -6.04
CA ILE A 12 -19.51 8.80 -6.77
C ILE A 12 -20.68 8.39 -7.66
N SER A 13 -21.75 9.18 -7.64
CA SER A 13 -22.95 8.97 -8.46
C SER A 13 -23.66 10.29 -8.75
N HIS A 14 -24.74 10.24 -9.53
CA HIS A 14 -25.65 11.37 -9.72
C HIS A 14 -26.39 11.77 -8.42
N HIS A 15 -26.45 10.90 -7.40
CA HIS A 15 -27.04 11.22 -6.10
C HIS A 15 -26.06 11.93 -5.13
N GLY A 16 -24.79 12.08 -5.52
CA GLY A 16 -23.75 12.69 -4.69
C GLY A 16 -22.53 11.79 -4.47
N ILE A 17 -21.71 12.19 -3.51
CA ILE A 17 -20.44 11.56 -3.14
C ILE A 17 -20.55 11.02 -1.71
N THR A 18 -20.23 9.74 -1.53
CA THR A 18 -20.11 9.11 -0.22
C THR A 18 -18.75 8.43 -0.07
N PHE A 19 -18.41 7.98 1.14
CA PHE A 19 -17.12 7.38 1.43
C PHE A 19 -17.27 5.99 2.05
N LYS A 20 -16.62 4.99 1.44
CA LYS A 20 -16.71 3.60 1.89
C LYS A 20 -15.77 3.37 3.09
N GLN A 21 -16.35 3.30 4.28
CA GLN A 21 -15.63 2.95 5.51
C GLN A 21 -14.94 1.58 5.39
N GLY A 22 -13.80 1.42 6.07
CA GLY A 22 -12.95 0.23 5.98
C GLY A 22 -12.15 0.10 4.68
N LYS A 23 -12.33 1.01 3.70
CA LYS A 23 -11.45 1.14 2.53
C LYS A 23 -10.53 2.34 2.72
N ASP A 24 -9.62 2.22 3.67
CA ASP A 24 -8.59 3.21 3.98
C ASP A 24 -7.69 3.52 2.78
N ASP A 25 -7.16 4.75 2.74
CA ASP A 25 -6.01 5.08 1.90
C ASP A 25 -4.82 4.15 2.21
N LYS A 26 -4.06 3.77 1.18
CA LYS A 26 -2.85 2.98 1.38
C LYS A 26 -1.72 3.74 2.07
N PHE A 27 -1.79 5.07 2.08
CA PHE A 27 -0.86 5.93 2.80
C PHE A 27 -0.65 5.50 4.27
N ILE A 28 -1.71 5.10 4.98
CA ILE A 28 -1.64 4.77 6.41
C ILE A 28 -0.79 3.53 6.72
N TYR A 29 -0.47 2.72 5.71
CA TYR A 29 0.36 1.52 5.87
C TYR A 29 1.85 1.80 5.61
N LEU A 30 2.20 2.95 5.02
CA LEU A 30 3.59 3.28 4.67
C LEU A 30 4.54 3.30 5.88
N PRO A 31 4.17 3.88 7.05
CA PRO A 31 5.01 3.80 8.23
C PRO A 31 5.28 2.36 8.68
N TYR A 32 4.29 1.46 8.57
CA TYR A 32 4.43 0.05 8.95
C TYR A 32 5.31 -0.72 7.97
N VAL A 33 5.25 -0.39 6.67
CA VAL A 33 6.16 -0.96 5.68
C VAL A 33 7.61 -0.56 5.98
N TYR A 34 7.84 0.71 6.32
CA TYR A 34 9.18 1.19 6.69
C TYR A 34 9.74 0.44 7.90
N GLU A 35 8.93 0.20 8.93
CA GLU A 35 9.36 -0.52 10.12
C GLU A 35 9.66 -2.00 9.83
N ILE A 36 8.91 -2.65 8.93
CA ILE A 36 9.24 -3.99 8.44
C ILE A 36 10.59 -3.98 7.71
N LEU A 37 10.82 -3.02 6.81
CA LEU A 37 12.11 -2.90 6.09
C LEU A 37 13.27 -2.63 7.05
N ASN A 38 13.08 -1.79 8.07
CA ASN A 38 14.06 -1.58 9.13
C ASN A 38 14.36 -2.87 9.89
N ALA A 39 13.33 -3.67 10.21
CA ALA A 39 13.50 -4.95 10.87
C ALA A 39 14.36 -5.91 10.03
N LEU A 40 14.06 -6.01 8.73
CA LEU A 40 14.80 -6.83 7.77
C LEU A 40 16.24 -6.37 7.50
N ASN A 41 16.54 -5.11 7.81
CA ASN A 41 17.88 -4.53 7.68
C ASN A 41 18.74 -4.67 8.93
N HIS A 42 18.20 -5.20 10.03
CA HIS A 42 19.01 -5.49 11.21
C HIS A 42 19.92 -6.71 10.95
N GLU A 43 21.20 -6.65 11.36
CA GLU A 43 22.07 -7.82 11.35
C GLU A 43 21.55 -8.88 12.33
N TYR A 44 20.96 -9.94 11.77
CA TYR A 44 20.56 -11.13 12.52
C TYR A 44 21.82 -11.96 12.85
N THR A 45 22.41 -11.72 14.01
CA THR A 45 23.46 -12.59 14.56
C THR A 45 22.82 -13.78 15.30
N ALA A 46 23.50 -14.93 15.37
CA ALA A 46 22.97 -16.19 15.92
C ALA A 46 22.32 -16.08 17.33
N ASN A 47 22.64 -15.02 18.09
CA ASN A 47 22.12 -14.75 19.43
C ASN A 47 21.13 -13.57 19.51
N LYS A 48 20.80 -12.89 18.40
CA LYS A 48 19.84 -11.76 18.34
C LYS A 48 18.90 -11.92 17.15
N ASN A 49 18.03 -12.93 17.23
CA ASN A 49 17.09 -13.26 16.14
C ASN A 49 15.82 -12.40 16.13
N LYS A 50 15.67 -11.40 17.00
CA LYS A 50 14.40 -10.68 17.18
C LYS A 50 14.57 -9.16 17.11
N TYR A 51 13.91 -8.55 16.14
CA TYR A 51 13.71 -7.11 16.09
C TYR A 51 12.70 -6.72 17.18
N SER A 52 13.18 -6.10 18.26
CA SER A 52 12.34 -5.76 19.43
C SER A 52 12.28 -4.26 19.73
N ASN A 53 12.54 -3.41 18.72
CA ASN A 53 12.46 -1.97 18.93
C ASN A 53 11.01 -1.49 18.98
N SER A 54 10.74 -0.58 19.91
CA SER A 54 9.51 0.20 19.98
C SER A 54 9.33 0.97 18.67
N ILE A 55 8.22 0.67 18.00
CA ILE A 55 7.93 1.07 16.62
C ILE A 55 7.71 2.58 16.57
N ASN A 56 8.60 3.30 15.88
CA ASN A 56 8.57 4.76 15.85
C ASN A 56 7.82 5.24 14.60
N LEU A 57 6.53 5.53 14.75
CA LEU A 57 5.63 5.93 13.66
C LEU A 57 5.71 7.45 13.39
N ASN A 58 6.87 7.96 13.00
CA ASN A 58 7.05 9.38 12.66
C ASN A 58 6.85 9.65 11.16
N ASN A 59 6.24 10.79 10.81
CA ASN A 59 6.00 11.18 9.41
C ASN A 59 7.29 11.31 8.57
N SER A 60 8.44 11.57 9.20
CA SER A 60 9.76 11.55 8.55
C SER A 60 10.12 10.20 7.91
N ASN A 61 9.40 9.12 8.25
CA ASN A 61 9.66 7.79 7.76
C ASN A 61 9.29 7.62 6.28
N ILE A 62 8.41 8.45 5.73
CA ILE A 62 7.97 8.31 4.34
C ILE A 62 9.07 8.72 3.36
N ASP A 63 9.78 9.82 3.64
CA ASP A 63 10.92 10.24 2.81
C ASP A 63 12.07 9.23 2.87
N LYS A 64 12.31 8.67 4.07
CA LYS A 64 13.29 7.58 4.25
C LYS A 64 12.85 6.32 3.49
N LEU A 65 11.57 5.96 3.58
CA LEU A 65 11.01 4.83 2.84
C LEU A 65 11.16 5.03 1.33
N TYR A 66 10.87 6.23 0.81
CA TYR A 66 11.05 6.53 -0.61
C TYR A 66 12.48 6.29 -1.05
N LYS A 67 13.48 6.78 -0.29
CA LYS A 67 14.89 6.55 -0.57
C LYS A 67 15.26 5.06 -0.58
N VAL A 68 14.73 4.26 0.35
CA VAL A 68 14.95 2.81 0.36
C VAL A 68 14.33 2.15 -0.87
N VAL A 69 13.14 2.58 -1.29
CA VAL A 69 12.50 2.01 -2.48
C VAL A 69 13.25 2.39 -3.74
N GLU A 70 13.77 3.61 -3.84
CA GLU A 70 14.57 4.12 -4.96
C GLU A 70 15.85 3.32 -5.20
N THR A 71 16.46 2.72 -4.17
CA THR A 71 17.63 1.83 -4.36
C THR A 71 17.28 0.54 -5.09
N TYR A 72 16.04 0.05 -4.95
CA TYR A 72 15.55 -1.16 -5.64
C TYR A 72 14.85 -0.83 -6.96
N PHE A 73 14.28 0.37 -7.08
CA PHE A 73 13.57 0.85 -8.26
C PHE A 73 14.07 2.26 -8.63
N PRO A 74 15.22 2.39 -9.32
CA PRO A 74 15.82 3.70 -9.61
C PRO A 74 14.91 4.66 -10.41
N ASP A 75 14.09 4.12 -11.31
CA ASP A 75 13.13 4.88 -12.12
C ASP A 75 11.72 4.95 -11.50
N ILE A 76 11.62 4.87 -10.17
CA ILE A 76 10.32 4.79 -9.49
C ILE A 76 9.43 6.01 -9.76
N GLU A 77 9.99 7.22 -9.79
CA GLU A 77 9.21 8.43 -10.03
C GLU A 77 8.49 8.36 -11.38
N LYS A 78 9.24 8.08 -12.44
CA LYS A 78 8.70 7.87 -13.79
C LYS A 78 7.70 6.71 -13.82
N SER A 79 8.00 5.60 -13.15
CA SER A 79 7.11 4.44 -13.12
C SER A 79 5.77 4.73 -12.41
N ILE A 80 5.79 5.58 -11.39
CA ILE A 80 4.56 6.07 -10.73
C ILE A 80 3.80 6.99 -11.68
N GLU A 81 4.49 7.92 -12.34
CA GLU A 81 3.88 8.86 -13.29
C GLU A 81 3.21 8.15 -14.47
N ASP A 82 3.86 7.13 -15.05
CA ASP A 82 3.30 6.33 -16.14
C ASP A 82 2.04 5.58 -15.70
N LYS A 83 2.05 4.99 -14.49
CA LYS A 83 0.87 4.34 -13.92
C LYS A 83 -0.24 5.34 -13.61
N LEU A 84 0.11 6.55 -13.16
CA LEU A 84 -0.85 7.63 -12.91
C LEU A 84 -1.45 8.19 -14.21
N LYS A 85 -0.68 8.24 -15.30
CA LYS A 85 -1.18 8.62 -16.62
C LYS A 85 -2.29 7.66 -17.07
N LYS A 86 -2.03 6.35 -17.01
CA LYS A 86 -3.03 5.31 -17.30
C LYS A 86 -4.26 5.42 -16.40
N TYR A 87 -4.05 5.74 -15.12
CA TYR A 87 -5.17 5.95 -14.20
C TYR A 87 -6.02 7.17 -14.60
N LYS A 88 -5.38 8.27 -15.01
CA LYS A 88 -6.09 9.48 -15.48
C LYS A 88 -6.84 9.22 -16.78
N GLU A 89 -6.26 8.48 -17.72
CA GLU A 89 -6.95 8.04 -18.95
C GLU A 89 -8.23 7.27 -18.61
N HIS A 90 -8.16 6.32 -17.67
CA HIS A 90 -9.33 5.61 -17.17
C HIS A 90 -10.38 6.52 -16.51
N LEU A 91 -9.98 7.64 -15.90
CA LEU A 91 -10.95 8.62 -15.37
C LEU A 91 -11.71 9.34 -16.49
N GLU A 92 -11.07 9.58 -17.63
CA GLU A 92 -11.72 10.21 -18.79
C GLU A 92 -12.66 9.21 -19.49
N GLU A 93 -12.23 7.95 -19.65
CA GLU A 93 -13.11 6.86 -20.14
C GLU A 93 -14.38 6.74 -19.29
N GLU A 94 -14.25 6.80 -17.96
CA GLU A 94 -15.40 6.79 -17.05
C GLU A 94 -16.36 7.97 -17.31
N ARG A 95 -15.85 9.15 -17.68
CA ARG A 95 -16.70 10.30 -18.02
C ARG A 95 -17.44 10.09 -19.34
N GLU A 96 -16.77 9.57 -20.37
CA GLU A 96 -17.39 9.22 -21.66
C GLU A 96 -18.51 8.18 -21.47
N ASP A 97 -18.26 7.19 -20.60
CA ASP A 97 -19.27 6.21 -20.19
C ASP A 97 -20.48 6.84 -19.49
N ILE A 98 -20.31 7.92 -18.72
CA ILE A 98 -21.47 8.63 -18.12
C ILE A 98 -22.28 9.36 -19.20
N ILE A 99 -21.61 10.03 -20.15
CA ILE A 99 -22.25 10.80 -21.21
C ILE A 99 -23.12 9.89 -22.08
N SER A 100 -22.63 8.70 -22.41
CA SER A 100 -23.30 7.73 -23.29
C SER A 100 -24.43 6.94 -22.62
N ARG A 101 -24.65 7.05 -21.30
CA ARG A 101 -25.69 6.29 -20.59
C ARG A 101 -27.11 6.67 -21.05
N PRO A 102 -27.93 5.72 -21.53
CA PRO A 102 -29.27 6.02 -22.01
C PRO A 102 -30.29 6.24 -20.89
N HIS A 103 -30.04 5.72 -19.68
CA HIS A 103 -30.99 5.73 -18.57
C HIS A 103 -30.85 6.91 -17.61
N LEU A 104 -29.91 7.82 -17.86
CA LEU A 104 -29.76 9.05 -17.07
C LEU A 104 -30.28 10.23 -17.89
N SER A 105 -31.08 11.07 -17.24
CA SER A 105 -31.43 12.39 -17.78
C SER A 105 -30.18 13.27 -17.92
N ASP A 106 -30.29 14.32 -18.74
CA ASP A 106 -29.18 15.27 -18.92
C ASP A 106 -28.78 15.95 -17.60
N ILE A 107 -29.75 16.23 -16.73
CA ILE A 107 -29.50 16.78 -15.39
C ILE A 107 -28.70 15.80 -14.55
N GLU A 108 -29.10 14.53 -14.50
CA GLU A 108 -28.38 13.50 -13.73
C GLU A 108 -26.97 13.26 -14.25
N LYS A 109 -26.78 13.26 -15.58
CA LYS A 109 -25.45 13.17 -16.20
C LYS A 109 -24.57 14.35 -15.77
N ASN A 110 -25.09 15.57 -15.85
CA ASN A 110 -24.36 16.77 -15.44
C ASN A 110 -23.97 16.75 -13.96
N ILE A 111 -24.88 16.31 -13.07
CA ILE A 111 -24.57 16.16 -11.65
C ILE A 111 -23.47 15.11 -11.44
N PHE A 112 -23.57 13.95 -12.11
CA PHE A 112 -22.58 12.90 -11.97
C PHE A 112 -21.20 13.35 -12.48
N LEU A 113 -21.12 13.95 -13.67
CA LEU A 113 -19.87 14.49 -14.21
C LEU A 113 -19.26 15.54 -13.28
N THR A 114 -20.07 16.44 -12.74
CA THR A 114 -19.62 17.44 -11.74
C THR A 114 -19.04 16.75 -10.50
N ASN A 115 -19.71 15.72 -9.98
CA ASN A 115 -19.22 14.96 -8.82
C ASN A 115 -17.93 14.19 -9.13
N LEU A 116 -17.74 13.69 -10.35
CA LEU A 116 -16.49 13.07 -10.79
C LEU A 116 -15.35 14.10 -10.83
N ASP A 117 -15.61 15.27 -11.39
CA ASP A 117 -14.63 16.35 -11.52
C ASP A 117 -14.21 16.89 -10.14
N LEU A 118 -15.15 17.07 -9.21
CA LEU A 118 -14.88 17.43 -7.81
C LEU A 118 -13.92 16.45 -7.12
N MET A 119 -14.01 15.16 -7.45
CA MET A 119 -13.22 14.10 -6.83
C MET A 119 -11.97 13.71 -7.61
N LYS A 120 -11.68 14.34 -8.75
CA LYS A 120 -10.56 13.98 -9.63
C LYS A 120 -9.22 14.00 -8.90
N ASN A 121 -8.87 15.12 -8.25
CA ASN A 121 -7.61 15.25 -7.51
C ASN A 121 -7.52 14.28 -6.33
N TYR A 122 -8.62 14.13 -5.59
CA TYR A 122 -8.72 13.16 -4.48
C TYR A 122 -8.39 11.74 -4.96
N ARG A 123 -9.01 11.31 -6.07
CA ARG A 123 -8.81 9.99 -6.65
C ARG A 123 -7.38 9.78 -7.17
N VAL A 124 -6.80 10.79 -7.83
CA VAL A 124 -5.43 10.74 -8.34
C VAL A 124 -4.42 10.63 -7.19
N ASN A 125 -4.55 11.43 -6.13
CA ASN A 125 -3.66 11.33 -4.96
C ASN A 125 -3.79 9.98 -4.25
N ARG A 126 -5.01 9.46 -4.11
CA ARG A 126 -5.24 8.12 -3.57
C ARG A 126 -4.62 7.02 -4.44
N ALA A 127 -4.70 7.15 -5.77
CA ALA A 127 -4.06 6.23 -6.70
C ALA A 127 -2.53 6.28 -6.57
N LYS A 128 -1.95 7.47 -6.47
CA LYS A 128 -0.52 7.69 -6.23
C LYS A 128 -0.04 6.96 -4.97
N ASN A 129 -0.75 7.13 -3.85
CA ASN A 129 -0.45 6.45 -2.59
C ASN A 129 -0.54 4.93 -2.74
N LYS A 130 -1.58 4.42 -3.42
CA LYS A 130 -1.74 2.99 -3.68
C LYS A 130 -0.60 2.44 -4.54
N ILE A 131 -0.21 3.13 -5.61
CA ILE A 131 0.87 2.71 -6.50
C ILE A 131 2.18 2.62 -5.72
N PHE A 132 2.54 3.68 -4.99
CA PHE A 132 3.77 3.69 -4.19
C PHE A 132 3.77 2.62 -3.11
N TYR A 133 2.64 2.39 -2.43
CA TYR A 133 2.50 1.28 -1.49
C TYR A 133 2.87 -0.07 -2.12
N TYR A 134 2.44 -0.37 -3.34
CA TYR A 134 2.83 -1.63 -3.99
C TYR A 134 4.32 -1.70 -4.34
N PHE A 135 4.96 -0.59 -4.71
CA PHE A 135 6.42 -0.56 -4.83
C PHE A 135 7.11 -0.88 -3.50
N THR A 136 6.60 -0.34 -2.40
CA THR A 136 7.18 -0.59 -1.06
C THR A 136 7.04 -2.06 -0.64
N ILE A 137 5.95 -2.74 -1.04
CA ILE A 137 5.78 -4.18 -0.83
C ILE A 137 6.76 -4.97 -1.70
N ALA A 138 6.91 -4.60 -2.98
CA ALA A 138 7.88 -5.23 -3.86
C ALA A 138 9.32 -5.09 -3.34
N THR A 139 9.67 -3.94 -2.74
CA THR A 139 10.96 -3.77 -2.06
C THR A 139 11.14 -4.76 -0.91
N ILE A 140 10.12 -5.01 -0.08
CA ILE A 140 10.21 -6.04 0.97
C ILE A 140 10.48 -7.42 0.35
N VAL A 141 9.82 -7.75 -0.77
CA VAL A 141 10.04 -9.02 -1.48
C VAL A 141 11.48 -9.15 -1.97
N GLU A 142 12.04 -8.10 -2.58
CA GLU A 142 13.46 -8.09 -3.01
C GLU A 142 14.41 -8.30 -1.83
N VAL A 143 14.20 -7.60 -0.71
CA VAL A 143 15.02 -7.78 0.50
C VAL A 143 14.94 -9.20 1.05
N ILE A 144 13.73 -9.78 1.07
CA ILE A 144 13.49 -11.17 1.51
C ILE A 144 14.28 -12.15 0.63
N LYS A 145 14.26 -11.96 -0.70
CA LYS A 145 14.99 -12.81 -1.66
C LYS A 145 16.50 -12.66 -1.52
N GLU A 146 16.98 -11.42 -1.52
CA GLU A 146 18.42 -11.08 -1.45
C GLU A 146 19.07 -11.66 -0.19
N LYS A 147 18.43 -11.48 0.97
CA LYS A 147 18.95 -11.93 2.26
C LYS A 147 18.49 -13.32 2.68
N ARG A 148 17.68 -13.99 1.85
CA ARG A 148 17.07 -15.30 2.13
C ARG A 148 16.36 -15.35 3.50
N ILE A 149 15.56 -14.34 3.78
CA ILE A 149 14.86 -14.19 5.06
C ILE A 149 13.78 -15.26 5.21
N LYS A 150 13.94 -16.15 6.17
CA LYS A 150 12.99 -17.25 6.45
C LYS A 150 11.91 -16.89 7.45
N GLU A 151 12.19 -15.96 8.36
CA GLU A 151 11.29 -15.59 9.45
C GLU A 151 11.41 -14.10 9.78
N ILE A 152 10.26 -13.47 10.05
CA ILE A 152 10.15 -12.11 10.55
C ILE A 152 9.21 -12.15 11.75
N ASP A 153 9.72 -11.76 12.92
CA ASP A 153 8.95 -11.59 14.14
C ASP A 153 8.70 -10.09 14.36
N ILE A 154 7.43 -9.69 14.45
CA ILE A 154 7.04 -8.30 14.73
C ILE A 154 5.90 -8.24 15.76
N PRO A 155 5.81 -7.16 16.57
CA PRO A 155 4.68 -6.97 17.48
C PRO A 155 3.34 -6.95 16.75
N TYR A 156 2.30 -7.52 17.37
CA TYR A 156 0.97 -7.52 16.77
C TYR A 156 0.41 -6.11 16.63
N HIS A 157 0.02 -5.77 15.39
CA HIS A 157 -0.78 -4.59 15.09
C HIS A 157 -1.60 -4.85 13.82
N ASN A 158 -2.85 -4.41 13.78
CA ASN A 158 -3.74 -4.63 12.64
C ASN A 158 -3.17 -4.10 11.31
N LYS A 159 -2.40 -3.00 11.36
CA LYS A 159 -1.76 -2.46 10.15
C LYS A 159 -0.56 -3.30 9.69
N PHE A 160 0.21 -3.92 10.60
CA PHE A 160 1.21 -4.91 10.21
C PHE A 160 0.57 -6.14 9.59
N TRP A 161 -0.50 -6.66 10.21
CA TRP A 161 -1.27 -7.77 9.66
C TRP A 161 -1.70 -7.46 8.21
N HIS A 162 -2.24 -6.27 7.96
CA HIS A 162 -2.63 -5.85 6.60
C HIS A 162 -1.45 -5.81 5.61
N VAL A 163 -0.30 -5.27 6.04
CA VAL A 163 0.91 -5.22 5.22
C VAL A 163 1.41 -6.61 4.89
N LEU A 164 1.54 -7.48 5.91
CA LEU A 164 2.00 -8.86 5.75
C LEU A 164 1.06 -9.69 4.86
N ASN A 165 -0.26 -9.51 4.96
CA ASN A 165 -1.20 -10.16 4.04
C ASN A 165 -1.03 -9.70 2.59
N THR A 166 -0.75 -8.40 2.39
CA THR A 166 -0.45 -7.89 1.04
C THR A 166 0.85 -8.52 0.52
N LEU A 167 1.89 -8.56 1.36
CA LEU A 167 3.17 -9.18 1.07
C LEU A 167 3.04 -10.67 0.72
N GLN A 168 2.26 -11.44 1.51
CA GLN A 168 1.95 -12.84 1.21
C GLN A 168 1.34 -13.01 -0.18
N GLY A 169 0.41 -12.13 -0.57
CA GLY A 169 -0.18 -12.15 -1.91
C GLY A 169 0.84 -11.90 -3.02
N VAL A 170 1.78 -10.96 -2.82
CA VAL A 170 2.84 -10.68 -3.81
C VAL A 170 3.85 -11.85 -3.88
N LEU A 171 4.31 -12.37 -2.75
CA LEU A 171 5.19 -13.56 -2.70
C LEU A 171 4.54 -14.77 -3.38
N SER A 172 3.25 -14.99 -3.16
CA SER A 172 2.50 -16.06 -3.82
C SER A 172 2.49 -15.91 -5.35
N SER A 173 2.44 -14.67 -5.87
CA SER A 173 2.51 -14.44 -7.32
C SER A 173 3.89 -14.77 -7.91
N GLU A 174 4.93 -14.73 -7.09
CA GLU A 174 6.30 -15.17 -7.41
C GLU A 174 6.56 -16.65 -7.05
N LYS A 175 5.51 -17.42 -6.70
CA LYS A 175 5.59 -18.83 -6.28
C LYS A 175 6.41 -19.06 -5.01
N ILE A 176 6.56 -18.04 -4.17
CA ILE A 176 7.19 -18.15 -2.85
C ILE A 176 6.09 -18.40 -1.81
N SER A 177 6.11 -19.58 -1.19
CA SER A 177 5.18 -19.88 -0.11
C SER A 177 5.50 -19.04 1.13
N SER A 178 4.48 -18.50 1.77
CA SER A 178 4.62 -17.76 3.01
C SER A 178 3.40 -17.92 3.91
N ASN A 179 3.60 -17.73 5.22
CA ASN A 179 2.57 -17.90 6.23
C ASN A 179 2.63 -16.81 7.29
N ILE A 180 1.47 -16.46 7.84
CA ILE A 180 1.32 -15.44 8.87
C ILE A 180 0.59 -16.09 10.05
N LYS A 181 1.18 -16.03 11.25
CA LYS A 181 0.57 -16.54 12.48
C LYS A 181 0.66 -15.50 13.57
N ALA A 182 -0.44 -15.33 14.30
CA ALA A 182 -0.41 -14.63 15.58
C ALA A 182 -0.02 -15.63 16.67
N VAL A 183 1.00 -15.30 17.46
CA VAL A 183 1.48 -16.17 18.56
C VAL A 183 1.62 -15.36 19.84
N TYR A 184 1.34 -15.99 20.96
CA TYR A 184 1.66 -15.43 22.27
C TYR A 184 3.08 -15.85 22.65
N LEU A 185 3.92 -14.86 22.93
CA LEU A 185 5.26 -15.02 23.50
C LEU A 185 5.26 -14.31 24.84
N ASP A 186 5.38 -15.08 25.91
CA ASP A 186 5.18 -14.65 27.30
C ASP A 186 3.82 -13.95 27.48
N THR A 187 3.81 -12.61 27.59
CA THR A 187 2.62 -11.79 27.75
C THR A 187 2.32 -10.90 26.53
N LYS A 188 3.04 -11.08 25.42
CA LYS A 188 2.93 -10.24 24.22
C LYS A 188 2.40 -11.04 23.04
N LEU A 189 1.48 -10.42 22.30
CA LEU A 189 1.00 -10.95 21.03
C LEU A 189 1.94 -10.48 19.90
N GLU A 190 2.47 -11.42 19.14
CA GLU A 190 3.38 -11.18 18.03
C GLU A 190 2.82 -11.77 16.73
N LEU A 191 3.26 -11.23 15.60
CA LEU A 191 3.06 -11.79 14.27
C LEU A 191 4.35 -12.45 13.82
N LYS A 192 4.28 -13.76 13.57
CA LYS A 192 5.32 -14.52 12.89
C LYS A 192 5.00 -14.61 11.41
N PHE A 193 5.89 -14.10 10.59
CA PHE A 193 5.85 -14.22 9.14
C PHE A 193 6.96 -15.16 8.68
N THR A 194 6.61 -16.28 8.04
CA THR A 194 7.59 -17.26 7.57
C THR A 194 7.55 -17.36 6.05
N THR A 195 8.71 -17.57 5.41
CA THR A 195 8.81 -17.83 3.97
C THR A 195 9.52 -19.15 3.69
N SER A 196 9.15 -19.80 2.58
CA SER A 196 9.80 -21.01 2.07
C SER A 196 10.61 -20.66 0.83
N LEU A 197 11.73 -19.97 1.03
CA LEU A 197 12.73 -19.77 -0.02
C LEU A 197 13.59 -21.04 -0.13
N SER A 198 13.58 -21.66 -1.32
CA SER A 198 14.43 -22.78 -1.71
C SER A 198 15.87 -22.34 -1.95
#